data_AF-F0NXS6-F1
#
_entry.id   AF-F0NXS6-F1
#
_cell.length_a   1.000
_cell.length_b   1.000
_cell.length_c   1.000
_cell.angle_alpha   90.00
_cell.angle_beta   90.00
_cell.angle_gamma   90.00
#
_symmetry.space_group_name_H-M   'P 1'
#
loop_
_entity.id
_entity.type
_entity.pdbx_description
1 polymer ?
#
loop_
_entity_poly.entity_id
_entity_poly.type
_entity_poly.pdbx_seq_one_letter_code
_entity_poly.pdbx_strand_id
1 'polypeptide(L)'
;MKTIIDEIENNKNFNGGGLATNITGKLESNRHAIARMTKVTFGEAVKELKKKKNGGVNITAKELLEIYRGVFGEPEWHHAGKLPKQYGGGMKKTYFLQKMPTAEEVKQWQAEFEIKNSAKLEAQEIERQKTRERENFIKKYGTCFRRLQEAPKYAVVLVTEMHGKYGWFEANYRYNLPEYYSGVAFKSKKSLEKYLSM
;
A
#
# COMPACT_ATOMS: atom_id res chain seq x y z
N MET A 1 -19.40 39.88 0.47
CA MET A 1 -20.19 38.81 1.09
C MET A 1 -19.21 37.69 1.42
N LYS A 2 -18.96 37.36 2.68
CA LYS A 2 -18.11 36.20 3.02
C LYS A 2 -18.88 34.93 2.68
N THR A 3 -18.23 33.98 2.04
CA THR A 3 -18.84 32.67 1.75
C THR A 3 -18.79 31.77 2.98
N ILE A 4 -19.70 30.79 3.07
CA ILE A 4 -19.66 29.77 4.13
C ILE A 4 -18.31 29.04 4.14
N ILE A 5 -17.66 28.89 2.98
CA ILE A 5 -16.32 28.32 2.87
C ILE A 5 -15.31 29.20 3.61
N ASP A 6 -15.31 30.51 3.37
CA ASP A 6 -14.42 31.46 4.05
C ASP A 6 -14.59 31.41 5.58
N GLU A 7 -15.81 31.24 6.08
CA GLU A 7 -16.08 31.09 7.51
C GLU A 7 -15.50 29.78 8.08
N ILE A 8 -15.63 28.66 7.37
CA ILE A 8 -15.07 27.37 7.80
C ILE A 8 -13.55 27.40 7.77
N GLU A 9 -12.94 28.04 6.76
CA GLU A 9 -11.49 28.19 6.66
C GLU A 9 -10.91 28.99 7.81
N ASN A 10 -11.55 30.10 8.16
CA ASN A 10 -11.15 30.95 9.29
C ASN A 10 -11.33 30.24 10.66
N ASN A 11 -12.16 29.20 10.72
CA ASN A 11 -12.40 28.42 11.93
C ASN A 11 -11.60 27.09 11.97
N LYS A 12 -10.71 26.83 11.00
CA LYS A 12 -9.85 25.62 10.98
C LYS A 12 -8.96 25.48 12.22
N ASN A 13 -8.65 26.59 12.91
CA ASN A 13 -7.68 26.65 13.99
C ASN A 13 -8.27 26.69 15.40
N PHE A 14 -9.56 27.03 15.58
CA PHE A 14 -10.14 27.21 16.92
C PHE A 14 -10.55 25.88 17.58
N ASN A 15 -10.95 24.88 16.77
CA ASN A 15 -11.51 23.61 17.28
C ASN A 15 -10.59 22.38 17.13
N GLY A 16 -9.33 22.57 16.70
CA GLY A 16 -8.37 21.47 16.50
C GLY A 16 -8.81 20.46 15.44
N GLY A 17 -7.90 19.56 15.02
CA GLY A 17 -8.16 18.54 13.99
C GLY A 17 -9.15 17.42 14.38
N GLY A 18 -9.99 17.62 15.40
CA GLY A 18 -10.94 16.65 15.93
C GLY A 18 -12.34 16.74 15.30
N LEU A 19 -13.19 15.76 15.64
CA LEU A 19 -14.63 15.77 15.35
C LEU A 19 -15.31 16.83 16.23
N ALA A 20 -15.31 18.09 15.79
CA ALA A 20 -16.09 19.16 16.41
C ALA A 20 -17.41 19.34 15.65
N THR A 21 -18.40 19.95 16.31
CA THR A 21 -19.57 20.48 15.60
C THR A 21 -19.08 21.57 14.65
N ASN A 22 -19.15 21.32 13.35
CA ASN A 22 -18.76 22.30 12.35
C ASN A 22 -19.78 23.45 12.29
N ILE A 23 -19.49 24.48 11.50
CA ILE A 23 -20.35 25.67 11.34
C ILE A 23 -21.76 25.31 10.80
N THR A 24 -21.92 24.11 10.22
CA THR A 24 -23.23 23.60 9.75
C THR A 24 -24.00 22.81 10.81
N GLY A 25 -23.48 22.71 12.05
CA GLY A 25 -24.11 21.95 13.14
C GLY A 25 -23.85 20.44 13.11
N LYS A 26 -22.96 19.95 12.24
CA LYS A 26 -22.66 18.51 12.07
C LYS A 26 -21.37 18.12 12.76
N LEU A 27 -21.34 16.93 13.36
CA LEU A 27 -20.16 16.32 13.98
C LEU A 27 -19.20 15.77 12.91
N GLU A 28 -18.49 16.66 12.23
CA GLU A 28 -17.49 16.33 11.22
C GLU A 28 -16.35 17.37 11.24
N SER A 29 -15.15 16.99 10.81
CA SER A 29 -14.03 17.95 10.79
C SER A 29 -14.27 19.06 9.77
N ASN A 30 -13.77 20.27 10.05
CA ASN A 30 -13.85 21.40 9.11
C ASN A 30 -13.24 21.06 7.73
N ARG A 31 -12.20 20.21 7.70
CA ARG A 31 -11.62 19.70 6.45
C ARG A 31 -12.58 18.79 5.67
N HIS A 32 -13.31 17.92 6.36
CA HIS A 32 -14.35 17.09 5.73
C HIS A 32 -15.48 17.97 5.17
N ALA A 33 -15.92 18.98 5.93
CA ALA A 33 -16.96 19.91 5.52
C ALA A 33 -16.57 20.67 4.23
N ILE A 34 -15.35 21.21 4.17
CA ILE A 34 -14.84 21.89 2.97
C ILE A 34 -14.74 20.93 1.79
N ALA A 35 -14.19 19.73 2.00
CA ALA A 35 -14.06 18.74 0.94
C ALA A 35 -15.44 18.37 0.36
N ARG A 36 -16.46 18.18 1.21
CA ARG A 36 -17.83 17.91 0.77
C ARG A 36 -18.45 19.05 -0.04
N MET A 37 -18.08 20.31 0.20
CA MET A 37 -18.62 21.46 -0.54
C MET A 37 -17.90 21.71 -1.88
N THR A 38 -16.64 21.29 -1.99
CA THR A 38 -15.77 21.62 -3.13
C THR A 38 -15.45 20.42 -4.03
N LYS A 39 -15.68 19.20 -3.55
CA LYS A 39 -15.27 17.94 -4.19
C LYS A 39 -16.44 16.97 -4.24
N VAL A 40 -16.26 15.90 -4.99
CA VAL A 40 -17.26 14.85 -5.17
C VAL A 40 -16.79 13.59 -4.46
N THR A 41 -17.64 12.96 -3.66
CA THR A 41 -17.28 11.65 -3.08
C THR A 41 -17.35 10.56 -4.15
N PHE A 42 -16.55 9.50 -4.02
CA PHE A 42 -16.61 8.36 -4.95
C PHE A 42 -18.03 7.74 -5.04
N GLY A 43 -18.79 7.75 -3.94
CA GLY A 43 -20.17 7.28 -3.92
C GLY A 43 -21.13 8.16 -4.73
N GLU A 44 -20.96 9.48 -4.69
CA GLU A 44 -21.73 10.42 -5.51
C GLU A 44 -21.36 10.28 -6.99
N ALA A 45 -20.06 10.18 -7.30
CA ALA A 45 -19.59 9.97 -8.66
C ALA A 45 -20.21 8.73 -9.30
N VAL A 46 -20.21 7.60 -8.59
CA VAL A 46 -20.82 6.35 -9.08
C VAL A 46 -22.33 6.50 -9.31
N LYS A 47 -23.05 7.20 -8.42
CA LYS A 47 -24.49 7.42 -8.60
C LYS A 47 -24.78 8.20 -9.88
N GLU A 48 -23.99 9.23 -10.16
CA GLU A 48 -24.16 10.04 -11.38
C GLU A 48 -23.73 9.29 -12.64
N LEU A 49 -22.63 8.54 -12.58
CA LEU A 49 -22.17 7.70 -13.69
C LEU A 49 -23.20 6.63 -14.08
N LYS A 50 -23.92 6.05 -13.10
CA LYS A 50 -24.97 5.04 -13.34
C LYS A 50 -26.25 5.62 -13.94
N LYS A 51 -26.57 6.89 -13.71
CA LYS A 51 -27.81 7.52 -14.20
C LYS A 51 -27.78 7.83 -15.70
N LYS A 52 -26.60 7.89 -16.33
CA LYS A 52 -26.47 8.25 -17.76
C LYS A 52 -26.95 7.10 -18.66
N LYS A 53 -28.12 7.30 -19.30
CA LYS A 53 -28.83 6.29 -20.12
C LYS A 53 -28.04 5.73 -21.32
N ASN A 54 -27.10 6.49 -21.89
CA ASN A 54 -26.27 6.05 -23.02
C ASN A 54 -24.79 6.26 -22.69
N GLY A 55 -24.11 5.20 -22.22
CA GLY A 55 -22.68 5.24 -21.91
C GLY A 55 -22.31 5.26 -20.42
N GLY A 56 -23.29 5.15 -19.52
CA GLY A 56 -23.05 5.02 -18.09
C GLY A 56 -22.12 3.84 -17.76
N VAL A 57 -21.21 4.05 -16.81
CA VAL A 57 -20.29 3.00 -16.36
C VAL A 57 -20.93 2.28 -15.18
N ASN A 58 -21.21 0.98 -15.34
CA ASN A 58 -21.70 0.17 -14.24
C ASN A 58 -20.52 -0.26 -13.35
N ILE A 59 -20.20 0.58 -12.36
CA ILE A 59 -19.09 0.37 -11.44
C ILE A 59 -19.52 0.63 -10.00
N THR A 60 -18.90 -0.03 -9.03
CA THR A 60 -19.08 0.24 -7.60
C THR A 60 -18.12 1.33 -7.12
N ALA A 61 -18.41 1.95 -5.98
CA ALA A 61 -17.51 2.96 -5.40
C ALA A 61 -16.16 2.37 -5.00
N LYS A 62 -16.12 1.06 -4.65
CA LYS A 62 -14.89 0.35 -4.30
C LYS A 62 -14.01 0.15 -5.54
N GLU A 63 -14.60 -0.31 -6.65
CA GLU A 63 -13.87 -0.51 -7.91
C GLU A 63 -13.36 0.83 -8.47
N LEU A 64 -14.19 1.89 -8.46
CA LEU A 64 -13.76 3.21 -8.93
C LEU A 64 -12.58 3.74 -8.09
N LEU A 65 -12.61 3.51 -6.77
CA LEU A 65 -11.52 3.87 -5.86
C LEU A 65 -10.24 3.07 -6.16
N GLU A 66 -10.36 1.78 -6.45
CA GLU A 66 -9.24 0.91 -6.78
C GLU A 66 -8.57 1.31 -8.10
N ILE A 67 -9.36 1.56 -9.14
CA ILE A 67 -8.88 2.08 -10.43
C ILE A 67 -8.14 3.41 -10.21
N TYR A 68 -8.79 4.36 -9.53
CA TYR A 68 -8.18 5.66 -9.26
C TYR A 68 -6.84 5.51 -8.55
N ARG A 69 -6.75 4.63 -7.53
CA ARG A 69 -5.50 4.36 -6.81
C ARG A 69 -4.40 3.79 -7.70
N GLY A 70 -4.73 2.86 -8.59
CA GLY A 70 -3.73 2.30 -9.50
C GLY A 70 -3.28 3.28 -10.58
N VAL A 71 -4.10 4.26 -10.94
CA VAL A 71 -3.76 5.26 -11.97
C VAL A 71 -3.05 6.48 -11.38
N PHE A 72 -3.62 7.09 -10.33
CA PHE A 72 -3.22 8.39 -9.78
C PHE A 72 -2.64 8.33 -8.36
N GLY A 73 -2.68 7.17 -7.69
CA GLY A 73 -2.27 7.03 -6.29
C GLY A 73 -3.39 7.33 -5.29
N GLU A 74 -3.03 7.53 -4.03
CA GLU A 74 -4.00 7.62 -2.94
C GLU A 74 -4.86 8.90 -3.04
N PRO A 75 -6.20 8.79 -3.20
CA PRO A 75 -7.05 9.96 -3.23
C PRO A 75 -7.15 10.61 -1.85
N GLU A 76 -7.50 11.89 -1.84
CA GLU A 76 -7.79 12.59 -0.60
C GLU A 76 -8.94 11.92 0.14
N TRP A 77 -8.76 11.76 1.45
CA TRP A 77 -9.76 11.16 2.30
C TRP A 77 -9.87 11.91 3.62
N HIS A 78 -11.08 11.92 4.16
CA HIS A 78 -11.37 12.51 5.47
C HIS A 78 -12.19 11.53 6.32
N HIS A 79 -12.05 11.65 7.63
CA HIS A 79 -12.88 10.91 8.58
C HIS A 79 -14.32 11.40 8.49
N ALA A 80 -15.26 10.47 8.29
CA ALA A 80 -16.70 10.73 8.21
C ALA A 80 -17.45 10.18 9.43
N GLY A 81 -16.80 10.24 10.60
CA GLY A 81 -17.32 9.74 11.86
C GLY A 81 -17.07 8.24 12.11
N LYS A 82 -17.77 7.69 13.11
CA LYS A 82 -17.60 6.31 13.59
C LYS A 82 -18.63 5.39 12.92
N LEU A 83 -18.17 4.25 12.41
CA LEU A 83 -19.04 3.18 11.93
C LEU A 83 -19.80 2.57 13.12
N PRO A 84 -21.10 2.28 12.96
CA PRO A 84 -21.85 1.49 13.92
C PRO A 84 -21.14 0.14 14.19
N LYS A 85 -21.18 -0.34 15.44
CA LYS A 85 -20.50 -1.60 15.83
C LYS A 85 -20.91 -2.80 14.96
N GLN A 86 -22.16 -2.84 14.50
CA GLN A 86 -22.70 -3.89 13.62
C GLN A 86 -21.99 -4.00 12.25
N TYR A 87 -21.26 -2.96 11.82
CA TYR A 87 -20.47 -2.97 10.58
C TYR A 87 -18.96 -3.07 10.86
N GLY A 88 -18.57 -3.66 12.00
CA GLY A 88 -17.18 -3.86 12.42
C GLY A 88 -16.59 -2.73 13.28
N GLY A 89 -17.33 -1.64 13.50
CA GLY A 89 -16.81 -0.47 14.21
C GLY A 89 -15.64 0.21 13.47
N GLY A 90 -15.03 1.21 14.10
CA GLY A 90 -13.90 1.96 13.53
C GLY A 90 -14.30 3.28 12.85
N MET A 91 -13.32 4.03 12.38
CA MET A 91 -13.56 5.33 11.74
C MET A 91 -13.82 5.15 10.24
N LYS A 92 -14.95 5.66 9.75
CA LYS A 92 -15.27 5.62 8.33
C LYS A 92 -14.38 6.61 7.58
N LYS A 93 -13.74 6.14 6.52
CA LYS A 93 -13.04 7.00 5.56
C LYS A 93 -13.97 7.31 4.40
N THR A 94 -14.10 8.59 4.07
CA THR A 94 -14.73 9.03 2.82
C THR A 94 -13.65 9.57 1.91
N TYR A 95 -13.60 9.04 0.69
CA TYR A 95 -12.66 9.43 -0.35
C TYR A 95 -13.31 10.43 -1.29
N PHE A 96 -12.51 11.37 -1.79
CA PHE A 96 -12.95 12.49 -2.62
C PHE A 96 -12.21 12.52 -3.96
N LEU A 97 -12.93 12.96 -4.99
CA LEU A 97 -12.45 13.32 -6.31
C LEU A 97 -12.51 14.83 -6.46
N GLN A 98 -11.50 15.44 -7.06
CA GLN A 98 -11.44 16.89 -7.26
C GLN A 98 -12.61 17.42 -8.10
N LYS A 99 -13.06 16.63 -9.09
CA LYS A 99 -14.18 16.95 -9.97
C LYS A 99 -14.99 15.69 -10.29
N MET A 100 -16.22 15.88 -10.76
CA MET A 100 -17.05 14.79 -11.27
C MET A 100 -16.43 14.20 -12.54
N PRO A 101 -16.08 12.90 -12.58
CA PRO A 101 -15.52 12.30 -13.78
C PRO A 101 -16.61 12.04 -14.83
N THR A 102 -16.23 12.06 -16.10
CA THR A 102 -17.07 11.60 -17.20
C THR A 102 -17.01 10.07 -17.35
N ALA A 103 -17.93 9.49 -18.11
CA ALA A 103 -17.92 8.05 -18.35
C ALA A 103 -16.70 7.64 -19.20
N GLU A 104 -16.30 8.49 -20.13
CA GLU A 104 -15.14 8.34 -20.99
C GLU A 104 -13.84 8.38 -20.17
N GLU A 105 -13.72 9.35 -19.24
CA GLU A 105 -12.57 9.43 -18.31
C GLU A 105 -12.44 8.13 -17.50
N VAL A 106 -13.55 7.62 -16.93
CA VAL A 106 -13.51 6.37 -16.14
C VAL A 106 -13.11 5.17 -16.99
N LYS A 107 -13.61 5.05 -18.24
CA LYS A 107 -13.20 3.97 -19.15
C LYS A 107 -11.72 4.05 -19.51
N GLN A 108 -11.19 5.25 -19.71
CA GLN A 108 -9.77 5.45 -19.94
C GLN A 108 -8.95 5.02 -18.71
N TRP A 109 -9.37 5.43 -17.51
CA TRP A 109 -8.70 5.02 -16.27
C TRP A 109 -8.73 3.50 -16.07
N GLN A 110 -9.83 2.85 -16.43
CA GLN A 110 -9.93 1.38 -16.41
C GLN A 110 -8.88 0.73 -17.32
N ALA A 111 -8.77 1.19 -18.57
CA ALA A 111 -7.78 0.66 -19.50
C ALA A 111 -6.34 0.87 -18.99
N GLU A 112 -6.03 2.06 -18.46
CA GLU A 112 -4.72 2.35 -17.86
C GLU A 112 -4.44 1.49 -16.62
N PHE A 113 -5.45 1.28 -15.78
CA PHE A 113 -5.36 0.42 -14.61
C PHE A 113 -5.07 -1.03 -15.00
N GLU A 114 -5.76 -1.57 -16.00
CA GLU A 114 -5.56 -2.93 -16.49
C GLU A 114 -4.15 -3.14 -17.04
N ILE A 115 -3.62 -2.19 -17.81
CA ILE A 115 -2.24 -2.23 -18.33
C ILE A 115 -1.22 -2.22 -17.18
N LYS A 116 -1.39 -1.34 -16.20
CA LYS A 116 -0.49 -1.28 -15.04
C LYS A 116 -0.57 -2.55 -14.19
N ASN A 117 -1.78 -3.08 -14.00
CA ASN A 117 -1.99 -4.26 -13.17
C ASN A 117 -1.45 -5.53 -13.85
N SER A 118 -1.62 -5.68 -15.17
CA SER A 118 -1.07 -6.82 -15.91
C SER A 118 0.46 -6.82 -15.86
N ALA A 119 1.11 -5.68 -16.09
CA ALA A 119 2.56 -5.56 -15.97
C ALA A 119 3.07 -5.89 -14.55
N LYS A 120 2.34 -5.45 -13.52
CA LYS A 120 2.66 -5.77 -12.12
C LYS A 120 2.54 -7.28 -11.84
N LEU A 121 1.47 -7.91 -12.31
CA LEU A 121 1.25 -9.35 -12.14
C LEU A 121 2.31 -10.18 -12.87
N GLU A 122 2.70 -9.77 -14.07
CA GLU A 122 3.77 -10.40 -14.83
C GLU A 122 5.11 -10.29 -14.10
N ALA A 123 5.46 -9.11 -13.59
CA ALA A 123 6.68 -8.91 -12.80
C ALA A 123 6.69 -9.79 -11.54
N GLN A 124 5.55 -9.91 -10.84
CA GLN A 124 5.41 -10.77 -9.67
C GLN A 124 5.56 -12.26 -10.02
N GLU A 125 5.00 -12.71 -11.15
CA GLU A 125 5.15 -14.11 -11.56
C GLU A 125 6.59 -14.41 -12.01
N ILE A 126 7.27 -13.49 -12.70
CA ILE A 126 8.70 -13.62 -13.03
C ILE A 126 9.54 -13.72 -11.75
N GLU A 127 9.29 -12.87 -10.76
CA GLU A 127 10.00 -12.91 -9.46
C GLU A 127 9.73 -14.22 -8.71
N ARG A 128 8.49 -14.70 -8.75
CA ARG A 128 8.09 -15.98 -8.16
C ARG A 128 8.77 -17.16 -8.85
N GLN A 129 8.88 -17.13 -10.18
CA GLN A 129 9.60 -18.15 -10.95
C GLN A 129 11.09 -18.16 -10.60
N LYS A 130 11.75 -17.00 -10.60
CA LYS A 130 13.15 -16.87 -10.16
C LYS A 130 13.36 -17.39 -8.73
N THR A 131 12.44 -17.07 -7.82
CA THR A 131 12.50 -17.56 -6.44
C THR A 131 12.41 -19.09 -6.39
N ARG A 132 11.45 -19.68 -7.12
CA ARG A 132 11.32 -21.15 -7.22
C ARG A 132 12.56 -21.81 -7.82
N GLU A 133 13.13 -21.21 -8.86
CA GLU A 133 14.37 -21.71 -9.47
C GLU A 133 15.55 -21.67 -8.50
N ARG A 134 15.71 -20.56 -7.76
CA ARG A 134 16.71 -20.43 -6.70
C ARG A 134 16.51 -21.47 -5.59
N GLU A 135 15.28 -21.66 -5.12
CA GLU A 135 14.97 -22.68 -4.10
C GLU A 135 15.28 -24.10 -4.58
N ASN A 136 14.90 -24.43 -5.81
CA ASN A 136 15.18 -25.75 -6.40
C ASN A 136 16.69 -25.95 -6.60
N PHE A 137 17.42 -24.90 -6.98
CA PHE A 137 18.87 -24.95 -7.10
C PHE A 137 19.53 -25.19 -5.74
N ILE A 138 19.10 -24.48 -4.69
CA ILE A 138 19.56 -24.69 -3.31
C ILE A 138 19.29 -26.13 -2.85
N LYS A 139 18.09 -26.66 -3.08
CA LYS A 139 17.76 -28.05 -2.70
C LYS A 139 18.67 -29.08 -3.35
N LYS A 140 19.09 -28.85 -4.60
CA LYS A 140 19.89 -29.80 -5.38
C LYS A 140 21.40 -29.67 -5.14
N TYR A 141 21.91 -28.45 -4.99
CA TYR A 141 23.34 -28.16 -4.99
C TYR A 141 23.85 -27.45 -3.73
N GLY A 142 22.93 -26.92 -2.93
CA GLY A 142 23.23 -26.20 -1.71
C GLY A 142 23.24 -27.08 -0.47
N THR A 143 23.92 -26.62 0.56
CA THR A 143 23.88 -27.18 1.92
C THR A 143 23.65 -26.02 2.87
N CYS A 144 22.51 -26.03 3.55
CA CYS A 144 22.19 -24.98 4.51
C CYS A 144 23.10 -25.09 5.74
N PHE A 145 23.63 -23.96 6.19
CA PHE A 145 24.35 -23.86 7.46
C PHE A 145 23.69 -22.81 8.34
N ARG A 146 23.83 -22.97 9.65
CA ARG A 146 23.28 -22.05 10.64
C ARG A 146 24.34 -21.73 11.67
N ARG A 147 24.47 -20.43 11.95
CA ARG A 147 25.27 -19.88 13.05
C ARG A 147 26.69 -20.42 13.11
N LEU A 148 27.41 -20.33 11.99
CA LEU A 148 28.84 -20.61 11.94
C LEU A 148 29.62 -19.30 12.16
N GLN A 149 30.64 -19.33 13.02
CA GLN A 149 31.54 -18.17 13.19
C GLN A 149 32.35 -17.88 11.92
N GLU A 150 32.64 -18.91 11.14
CA GLU A 150 33.31 -18.78 9.84
C GLU A 150 32.39 -19.30 8.73
N ALA A 151 32.04 -18.43 7.80
CA ALA A 151 31.23 -18.82 6.65
C ALA A 151 32.02 -19.73 5.70
N PRO A 152 31.41 -20.79 5.14
CA PRO A 152 32.09 -21.63 4.14
C PRO A 152 32.56 -20.83 2.92
N LYS A 153 33.69 -21.21 2.33
CA LYS A 153 34.35 -20.46 1.24
C LYS A 153 33.42 -20.11 0.05
N TYR A 154 32.50 -21.00 -0.30
CA TYR A 154 31.55 -20.80 -1.40
C TYR A 154 30.11 -20.69 -0.85
N ALA A 155 29.88 -19.76 0.05
CA ALA A 155 28.59 -19.53 0.68
C ALA A 155 27.93 -18.22 0.24
N VAL A 156 26.61 -18.23 0.29
CA VAL A 156 25.79 -17.02 0.37
C VAL A 156 25.29 -16.89 1.80
N VAL A 157 25.71 -15.82 2.48
CA VAL A 157 25.22 -15.47 3.81
C VAL A 157 23.85 -14.80 3.65
N LEU A 158 22.84 -15.34 4.33
CA LEU A 158 21.47 -14.82 4.29
C LEU A 158 21.16 -13.99 5.53
N VAL A 159 21.72 -14.37 6.68
CA VAL A 159 21.53 -13.69 7.95
C VAL A 159 22.87 -13.70 8.70
N THR A 160 23.21 -12.55 9.28
CA THR A 160 24.29 -12.42 10.26
C THR A 160 23.65 -12.21 11.61
N GLU A 161 23.94 -13.09 12.57
CA GLU A 161 23.36 -13.08 13.91
C GLU A 161 24.46 -12.89 14.97
N MET A 162 24.11 -12.34 16.13
CA MET A 162 24.94 -12.31 17.33
C MET A 162 24.22 -13.03 18.47
N HIS A 163 24.97 -13.58 19.43
CA HIS A 163 24.39 -14.21 20.62
C HIS A 163 24.69 -13.37 21.87
N GLY A 164 23.65 -12.73 22.41
CA GLY A 164 23.73 -11.95 23.64
C GLY A 164 23.09 -12.67 24.83
N LYS A 165 22.97 -11.94 25.94
CA LYS A 165 22.36 -12.43 27.18
C LYS A 165 20.93 -12.98 27.00
N TYR A 166 20.17 -12.40 26.06
CA TYR A 166 18.76 -12.75 25.80
C TYR A 166 18.57 -13.64 24.57
N GLY A 167 19.65 -14.22 24.04
CA GLY A 167 19.61 -15.11 22.89
C GLY A 167 20.13 -14.47 21.60
N TRP A 168 19.66 -15.03 20.48
CA TRP A 168 20.12 -14.68 19.14
C TRP A 168 19.34 -13.50 18.57
N PHE A 169 20.04 -12.57 17.94
CA PHE A 169 19.45 -11.43 17.25
C PHE A 169 20.27 -11.08 16.02
N GLU A 170 19.63 -10.44 15.04
CA GLU A 170 20.29 -10.02 13.80
C GLU A 170 21.32 -8.92 14.08
N ALA A 171 22.49 -9.03 13.47
CA ALA A 171 23.64 -8.15 13.61
C ALA A 171 23.43 -6.79 12.89
N ASN A 172 22.33 -6.10 13.19
CA ASN A 172 21.99 -4.80 12.60
C ASN A 172 22.69 -3.63 13.32
N TYR A 173 23.37 -3.89 14.43
CA TYR A 173 24.02 -2.89 15.28
C TYR A 173 25.44 -3.31 15.62
N ARG A 174 26.32 -2.32 15.85
CA ARG A 174 27.72 -2.52 16.24
C ARG A 174 27.82 -2.92 17.72
N TYR A 175 27.44 -4.14 18.05
CA TYR A 175 27.78 -4.73 19.34
C TYR A 175 29.17 -5.37 19.26
N ASN A 176 29.92 -5.31 20.36
CA ASN A 176 31.19 -6.02 20.49
C ASN A 176 30.95 -7.50 20.87
N LEU A 177 30.21 -8.21 20.03
CA LEU A 177 29.89 -9.63 20.19
C LEU A 177 30.34 -10.39 18.93
N PRO A 178 30.72 -11.67 19.04
CA PRO A 178 31.02 -12.48 17.87
C PRO A 178 29.83 -12.57 16.93
N GLU A 179 30.11 -12.43 15.64
CA GLU A 179 29.13 -12.65 14.58
C GLU A 179 29.08 -14.13 14.18
N TYR A 180 27.89 -14.57 13.82
CA TYR A 180 27.61 -15.90 13.35
C TYR A 180 26.79 -15.80 12.07
N TYR A 181 27.18 -16.59 11.07
CA TYR A 181 26.61 -16.55 9.75
C TYR A 181 25.67 -17.74 9.53
N SER A 182 24.50 -17.46 8.96
CA SER A 182 23.51 -18.45 8.55
C SER A 182 23.24 -18.26 7.05
N GLY A 183 23.19 -19.35 6.28
CA GLY A 183 23.10 -19.26 4.83
C GLY A 183 23.14 -20.59 4.09
N VAL A 184 23.54 -20.52 2.82
CA VAL A 184 23.66 -21.69 1.94
C VAL A 184 25.08 -21.79 1.41
N ALA A 185 25.71 -22.96 1.60
CA ALA A 185 27.02 -23.26 1.06
C ALA A 185 26.90 -24.13 -0.20
N PHE A 186 27.80 -23.91 -1.15
CA PHE A 186 27.89 -24.69 -2.39
C PHE A 186 29.23 -25.44 -2.45
N LYS A 187 29.25 -26.57 -3.17
CA LYS A 187 30.47 -27.39 -3.30
C LYS A 187 31.56 -26.75 -4.16
N SER A 188 31.20 -25.82 -5.04
CA SER A 188 32.13 -25.22 -6.01
C SER A 188 31.83 -23.75 -6.27
N LYS A 189 32.86 -23.00 -6.67
CA LYS A 189 32.73 -21.61 -7.13
C LYS A 189 31.73 -21.48 -8.29
N LYS A 190 31.75 -22.42 -9.23
CA LYS A 190 30.83 -22.46 -10.38
C LYS A 190 29.35 -22.55 -9.95
N SER A 191 29.05 -23.34 -8.92
CA SER A 191 27.69 -23.45 -8.37
C SER A 191 27.25 -22.15 -7.70
N LEU A 192 28.15 -21.47 -6.99
CA LEU A 192 27.89 -20.18 -6.37
C LEU A 192 27.65 -19.09 -7.44
N GLU A 193 28.53 -18.98 -8.43
CA GLU A 193 28.39 -18.01 -9.52
C GLU A 193 27.08 -18.23 -10.29
N LYS A 194 26.72 -19.50 -10.55
CA LYS A 194 25.44 -19.84 -11.15
C LYS A 194 24.27 -19.37 -10.29
N TYR A 195 24.27 -19.64 -8.98
CA TYR A 195 23.21 -19.20 -8.08
C TYR A 195 23.07 -17.67 -8.04
N LEU A 196 24.18 -16.92 -8.04
CA LEU A 196 24.16 -15.45 -8.03
C LEU A 196 23.68 -14.85 -9.36
N SER A 197 23.79 -15.60 -10.46
CA SER A 197 23.33 -15.17 -11.79
C SER A 197 21.84 -15.47 -12.08
N MET A 198 21.18 -16.27 -11.24
CA MET A 198 19.75 -16.60 -11.34
C MET A 198 18.90 -15.50 -10.70
#